data_AF-A0AAV6B7V3-F1
#
_entry.id   AF-A0AAV6B7V3-F1
#
_cell.length_a   1.000
_cell.length_b   1.000
_cell.length_c   1.000
_cell.angle_alpha   90.00
_cell.angle_beta   90.00
_cell.angle_gamma   90.00
#
_symmetry.space_group_name_H-M   'P 1'
#
loop_
_entity.id
_entity.type
_entity.pdbx_description
1 polymer ?
#
loop_
_entity_poly.entity_id
_entity_poly.type
_entity_poly.pdbx_seq_one_letter_code
_entity_poly.pdbx_strand_id
1 'polypeptide(L)' 'MKPFRKLEHEEQQQTEQESASSQQQNVREFRSAEEMLRHDVEQMAVPSEIGARLRESIAKEPPPPRSWWQRMFGK' A
#
# COMPACT_ATOMS: atom_id res chain seq x y z
N MET A 1 0.75 -40.04 2.99
CA MET A 1 0.60 -38.64 2.52
C MET A 1 -0.84 -38.23 2.70
N LYS A 2 -1.11 -37.17 3.47
CA LYS A 2 -2.45 -36.59 3.69
C LYS A 2 -2.33 -35.06 3.49
N PRO A 3 -3.24 -34.40 2.77
CA PRO A 3 -3.06 -33.03 2.32
C PRO A 3 -3.37 -31.99 3.42
N PHE A 4 -2.48 -31.02 3.57
CA PHE A 4 -2.69 -29.79 4.34
C PHE A 4 -3.52 -28.81 3.49
N ARG A 5 -4.82 -28.66 3.76
CA ARG A 5 -5.71 -27.68 3.09
C ARG A 5 -6.81 -27.13 4.00
N LYS A 6 -6.47 -26.72 5.23
CA LYS A 6 -7.43 -26.09 6.16
C LYS A 6 -6.80 -24.98 7.01
N LEU A 7 -6.01 -24.10 6.40
CA LEU A 7 -5.50 -22.89 7.07
C LEU A 7 -5.70 -21.60 6.26
N GLU A 8 -6.00 -21.67 4.95
CA GLU A 8 -6.21 -20.45 4.14
C GLU A 8 -7.62 -19.83 4.27
N HIS A 9 -8.63 -20.57 4.75
CA HIS A 9 -10.01 -20.06 4.78
C HIS A 9 -10.33 -19.19 6.00
N GLU A 10 -9.65 -19.37 7.14
CA GLU A 10 -9.91 -18.56 8.35
C GLU A 10 -9.26 -17.17 8.26
N GLU A 11 -8.06 -17.06 7.69
CA GLU A 11 -7.37 -15.77 7.54
C GLU A 11 -8.07 -14.84 6.52
N GLN A 12 -8.69 -15.40 5.48
CA GLN A 12 -9.45 -14.62 4.49
C GLN A 12 -10.77 -14.08 5.07
N GLN A 13 -11.51 -14.89 5.85
CA GLN A 13 -12.77 -14.45 6.44
C GLN A 13 -12.59 -13.37 7.51
N GLN A 14 -11.50 -13.40 8.27
CA GLN A 14 -11.24 -12.39 9.29
C GLN A 14 -10.89 -11.03 8.67
N THR A 15 -10.13 -11.03 7.56
CA THR A 15 -9.81 -9.81 6.80
C THR A 15 -11.05 -9.21 6.13
N GLU A 16 -11.96 -10.04 5.60
CA GLU A 16 -13.22 -9.57 5.01
C GLU A 16 -14.22 -9.04 6.05
N GLN A 17 -14.27 -9.63 7.25
CA GLN A 17 -15.17 -9.19 8.32
C GLN A 17 -14.75 -7.86 8.97
N GLU A 18 -13.44 -7.61 9.12
CA GLU A 18 -12.93 -6.32 9.60
C GLU A 18 -13.13 -5.19 8.57
N SER A 19 -13.10 -5.53 7.28
CA SER A 19 -13.40 -4.60 6.18
C SER A 19 -14.89 -4.27 6.04
N ALA A 20 -15.77 -5.18 6.47
CA ALA A 20 -17.23 -5.01 6.36
C ALA A 20 -17.83 -4.19 7.52
N SER A 21 -17.21 -4.19 8.71
CA SER A 21 -17.76 -3.49 9.88
C SER A 21 -17.53 -1.98 9.88
N SER A 22 -16.54 -1.48 9.15
CA SER A 22 -16.27 -0.04 8.96
C SER A 22 -17.12 0.57 7.83
N GLN A 23 -17.87 -0.27 7.11
CA GLN A 23 -18.77 0.11 6.02
C GLN A 23 -20.21 0.35 6.50
N GLN A 24 -20.41 0.70 7.79
CA GLN A 24 -21.66 1.36 8.21
C GLN A 24 -21.67 2.74 7.56
N GLN A 25 -22.40 2.83 6.44
CA GLN A 25 -22.49 3.95 5.52
C GLN A 25 -22.89 5.26 6.23
N ASN A 26 -21.90 6.01 6.71
CA ASN A 26 -22.02 7.45 6.83
C ASN A 26 -21.78 8.04 5.44
N VAL A 27 -22.85 8.28 4.68
CA VAL A 27 -22.74 9.01 3.42
C VAL A 27 -22.33 10.44 3.75
N ARG A 28 -21.03 10.73 3.60
CA ARG A 28 -20.45 12.05 3.81
C ARG A 28 -20.37 12.77 2.46
N GLU A 29 -20.93 13.95 2.38
CA GLU A 29 -20.74 14.83 1.23
C GLU A 29 -19.40 15.54 1.34
N PHE A 30 -18.61 15.49 0.27
CA PHE A 30 -17.34 16.20 0.14
C PHE A 30 -17.50 17.36 -0.86
N ARG A 31 -16.85 18.48 -0.57
CA ARG A 31 -16.91 19.67 -1.45
C ARG A 31 -16.03 19.52 -2.68
N SER A 32 -15.01 18.66 -2.61
CA SER A 32 -14.12 18.35 -3.73
C SER A 32 -13.49 16.95 -3.59
N ALA A 33 -12.99 16.42 -4.70
CA ALA A 33 -12.27 15.14 -4.72
C ALA A 33 -11.02 15.14 -3.83
N GLU A 34 -10.33 16.27 -3.73
CA GLU A 34 -9.14 16.42 -2.88
C GLU A 34 -9.47 16.27 -1.38
N GLU A 35 -10.65 16.74 -0.96
CA GLU A 35 -11.13 16.58 0.42
C GLU A 35 -11.46 15.12 0.73
N MET A 36 -12.08 14.42 -0.23
CA MET A 36 -12.36 12.99 -0.12
C MET A 36 -11.07 12.17 0.00
N LEU A 37 -10.06 12.47 -0.84
CA LEU A 37 -8.78 11.76 -0.81
C LEU A 37 -8.02 11.99 0.51
N ARG A 38 -8.01 13.22 1.03
CA ARG A 38 -7.40 13.50 2.34
C ARG A 38 -8.09 12.72 3.46
N HIS A 39 -9.42 12.68 3.45
CA HIS A 39 -10.17 11.90 4.43
C HIS A 39 -9.88 10.40 4.34
N ASP A 40 -9.74 9.85 3.13
CA ASP A 40 -9.40 8.44 2.93
C ASP A 40 -8.00 8.10 3.46
N VAL A 41 -7.02 8.97 3.19
CA VAL A 41 -5.64 8.83 3.71
C VAL A 41 -5.60 8.79 5.23
N GLU A 42 -6.42 9.59 5.93
CA GLU A 42 -6.50 9.58 7.39
C GLU A 42 -7.05 8.27 7.96
N GLN A 43 -7.91 7.57 7.22
CA GLN A 43 -8.55 6.33 7.65
C GLN A 43 -7.74 5.07 7.27
N MET A 44 -6.82 5.19 6.32
CA MET A 44 -5.96 4.08 5.89
C MET A 44 -4.60 4.13 6.59
N ALA A 45 -4.44 3.34 7.66
CA ALA A 45 -3.13 3.11 8.24
C ALA A 45 -2.27 2.26 7.29
N VAL A 46 -1.13 2.80 6.86
CA VAL A 46 -0.19 2.06 5.98
C VAL A 46 0.47 0.93 6.77
N PRO A 47 0.37 -0.34 6.33
CA PRO A 47 1.04 -1.45 7.00
C PRO A 47 2.55 -1.27 7.02
N SER A 48 3.19 -1.53 8.15
CA SER A 48 4.65 -1.37 8.31
C SER A 48 5.46 -2.23 7.33
N GLU A 49 4.88 -3.35 6.88
CA GLU A 49 5.49 -4.24 5.90
C GLU A 49 5.72 -3.57 4.54
N ILE A 50 4.84 -2.63 4.14
CA ILE A 50 5.01 -1.86 2.88
C ILE A 50 6.32 -1.09 2.90
N GLY A 51 6.69 -0.50 4.04
CA GLY A 51 7.97 0.19 4.19
C GLY A 51 9.18 -0.75 4.06
N ALA A 52 9.07 -2.01 4.53
CA ALA A 52 10.13 -3.00 4.37
C ALA A 52 10.27 -3.43 2.90
N ARG A 53 9.14 -3.77 2.25
CA ARG A 53 9.10 -4.16 0.83
C ARG A 53 9.59 -3.03 -0.09
N LEU A 54 9.23 -1.78 0.20
CA LEU A 54 9.67 -0.63 -0.59
C LEU A 54 11.20 -0.45 -0.53
N ARG A 55 11.80 -0.57 0.66
CA ARG A 55 13.26 -0.51 0.79
C ARG A 55 13.95 -1.62 0.03
N GLU A 56 13.42 -2.84 0.10
CA GLU A 56 13.94 -3.97 -0.66
C GLU A 56 13.81 -3.76 -2.18
N SER A 57 12.68 -3.22 -2.65
CA SER A 57 12.47 -2.89 -4.06
C SER A 57 13.47 -1.86 -4.56
N ILE A 58 13.64 -0.75 -3.82
CA ILE A 58 14.60 0.30 -4.16
C ILE A 58 16.03 -0.26 -4.20
N ALA A 59 16.40 -1.14 -3.26
CA ALA A 59 17.73 -1.74 -3.23
C ALA A 59 18.01 -2.65 -4.45
N LYS A 60 16.97 -3.17 -5.11
CA LYS A 60 17.08 -4.01 -6.31
C LYS A 60 17.09 -3.18 -7.61
N GLU A 61 16.71 -1.91 -7.57
CA GLU A 61 16.71 -1.06 -8.76
C GLU A 61 18.13 -0.65 -9.15
N PRO A 62 18.47 -0.65 -10.45
CA PRO A 62 19.74 -0.11 -10.91
C PRO A 62 19.81 1.39 -10.61
N PRO A 63 21.00 1.94 -10.30
CA PRO A 63 21.14 3.37 -10.09
C PRO A 63 20.72 4.12 -11.36
N PRO A 64 20.07 5.29 -11.22
CA PRO A 64 19.63 6.07 -12.38
C PRO A 64 20.85 6.45 -13.24
N PRO A 65 20.72 6.40 -14.57
CA PRO A 65 21.81 6.74 -15.46
C PRO A 65 22.23 8.20 -15.25
N ARG A 66 23.53 8.47 -15.39
CA ARG A 66 24.04 9.84 -15.34
C ARG A 66 23.46 10.64 -16.50
N SER A 67 22.92 11.81 -16.17
CA SER A 67 22.51 12.80 -17.17
C SER A 67 23.72 13.28 -17.99
N TRP A 68 23.46 13.76 -19.21
CA TRP A 68 24.50 14.21 -20.14
C TRP A 68 25.40 15.29 -19.52
N TRP A 69 24.84 16.26 -18.77
CA TRP A 69 25.61 17.32 -18.13
C TRP A 69 26.49 16.77 -17.00
N GLN A 70 26.06 15.72 -16.28
CA GLN A 70 26.85 15.09 -15.22
C GLN A 70 28.04 14.31 -15.80
N ARG A 71 27.93 13.89 -17.07
CA ARG A 71 29.02 13.26 -17.81
C ARG A 71 30.02 14.30 -18.32
N MET A 72 29.54 15.48 -18.73
CA MET A 72 30.37 16.55 -19.28
C MET A 72 31.09 17.37 -18.19
N PHE A 73 30.43 17.61 -17.06
CA PHE A 73 30.96 18.44 -15.97
C PHE A 73 31.26 17.65 -14.70
N GLY A 74 31.23 16.33 -14.75
CA GLY A 74 31.86 15.46 -13.74
C GLY A 74 31.33 15.54 -12.31
N LYS A 75 30.26 16.28 -11.99
CA LYS A 75 29.94 16.69 -10.61
C LYS A 75 30.99 17.65 -10.04
#